data_AF-A0A2G9Y996-F1
#
_entry.id   AF-A0A2G9Y996-F1
#
_cell.length_a   1.000
_cell.length_b   1.000
_cell.length_c   1.000
_cell.angle_alpha   90.00
_cell.angle_beta   90.00
_cell.angle_gamma   90.00
#
_symmetry.space_group_name_H-M   'P 1'
#
loop_
_entity.id
_entity.type
_entity.pdbx_description
1 polymer ?
#
loop_
_entity_poly.entity_id
_entity_poly.type
_entity_poly.pdbx_seq_one_letter_code
_entity_poly.pdbx_strand_id
1 'polypeptide(L)'
;MPKEEYAKLAQKFKPARFNADRWVSLAKEAGMKYMALTTRHHDGFCLFDSKVSGFTSVKTAAKKDFVAEYVKACRKAGMRVGLYYSLLDWRFPGYHNREKYPESFEAMVRQAHSQVKELMSNYGQIDYLFYDGGWIPGIDYALNIKDIAKCWRSEDLNRMVRQLQPKIIINNRSGLDEDNDTPEQHVTASAEGRLWESCMTMGDFCGWGYIKNNPNFKTTTQLIQNLVTAAAGA
;
A
#
# COMPACT_ATOMS: atom_id res chain seq x y z
N MET A 1 -3.50 15.55 13.99
CA MET A 1 -3.90 14.82 15.23
C MET A 1 -2.66 14.16 15.81
N PRO A 2 -2.36 14.33 17.11
CA PRO A 2 -1.25 13.63 17.76
C PRO A 2 -1.38 12.10 17.67
N LYS A 3 -0.26 11.38 17.62
CA LYS A 3 -0.26 9.93 17.41
C LYS A 3 -0.94 9.16 18.54
N GLU A 4 -0.82 9.63 19.79
CA GLU A 4 -1.43 9.02 20.97
C GLU A 4 -2.96 9.16 20.94
N GLU A 5 -3.47 10.27 20.39
CA GLU A 5 -4.90 10.49 20.21
C GLU A 5 -5.44 9.63 19.07
N TYR A 6 -4.72 9.58 17.95
CA TYR A 6 -5.09 8.73 16.81
C TYR A 6 -5.11 7.25 17.18
N ALA A 7 -4.14 6.78 17.98
CA ALA A 7 -4.04 5.38 18.39
C ALA A 7 -5.27 4.90 19.18
N LYS A 8 -6.01 5.79 19.85
CA LYS A 8 -7.26 5.46 20.54
C LYS A 8 -8.36 5.00 19.58
N LEU A 9 -8.31 5.39 18.30
CA LEU A 9 -9.28 4.95 17.29
C LEU A 9 -9.19 3.44 17.04
N ALA A 10 -8.01 2.84 17.14
CA ALA A 10 -7.85 1.40 17.00
C ALA A 10 -8.59 0.60 18.09
N GLN A 11 -8.83 1.20 19.26
CA GLN A 11 -9.66 0.61 20.32
C GLN A 11 -11.17 0.70 20.04
N LYS A 12 -11.56 1.48 19.03
CA LYS A 12 -12.95 1.64 18.57
C LYS A 12 -13.21 0.95 17.23
N PHE A 13 -12.16 0.55 16.51
CA PHE A 13 -12.27 -0.08 15.20
C PHE A 13 -12.81 -1.50 15.31
N LYS A 14 -14.12 -1.66 15.05
CA LYS A 14 -14.85 -2.93 15.07
C LYS A 14 -15.74 -3.05 13.83
N PRO A 15 -15.19 -3.43 12.66
CA PRO A 15 -15.96 -3.46 11.42
C PRO A 15 -16.86 -4.70 11.37
N ALA A 16 -17.99 -4.66 12.11
CA ALA A 16 -18.91 -5.80 12.25
C ALA A 16 -19.54 -6.28 10.93
N ARG A 17 -19.54 -5.43 9.88
CA ARG A 17 -20.06 -5.74 8.54
C ARG A 17 -18.97 -6.14 7.54
N PHE A 18 -17.73 -6.33 7.98
CA PHE A 18 -16.64 -6.76 7.11
C PHE A 18 -16.92 -8.16 6.54
N ASN A 19 -16.75 -8.30 5.23
CA ASN A 19 -16.85 -9.57 4.52
C ASN A 19 -15.96 -9.52 3.28
N ALA A 20 -14.79 -10.18 3.35
CA ALA A 20 -13.82 -10.24 2.26
C ALA A 20 -14.39 -10.93 1.00
N ASP A 21 -15.15 -12.02 1.16
CA ASP A 21 -15.77 -12.75 0.05
C ASP A 21 -16.71 -11.83 -0.74
N ARG A 22 -17.48 -10.97 -0.06
CA ARG A 22 -18.37 -9.99 -0.72
C ARG A 22 -17.58 -8.95 -1.52
N TRP A 23 -16.48 -8.44 -0.98
CA TRP A 23 -15.64 -7.46 -1.68
C TRP A 23 -15.00 -8.05 -2.94
N VAL A 24 -14.47 -9.27 -2.82
CA VAL A 24 -13.84 -9.96 -3.95
C VAL A 24 -14.87 -10.37 -5.00
N SER A 25 -16.08 -10.81 -4.61
CA SER A 25 -17.17 -11.10 -5.55
C SER A 25 -17.54 -9.85 -6.34
N LEU A 26 -17.72 -8.71 -5.66
CA LEU A 26 -18.06 -7.45 -6.30
C LEU A 26 -16.99 -6.99 -7.30
N ALA A 27 -15.70 -7.08 -6.93
CA ALA A 27 -14.60 -6.75 -7.82
C ALA A 27 -14.57 -7.67 -9.06
N LYS A 28 -14.83 -8.96 -8.86
CA LYS A 28 -14.89 -9.95 -9.95
C LYS A 28 -16.08 -9.70 -10.89
N GLU A 29 -17.24 -9.39 -10.34
CA GLU A 29 -18.45 -9.01 -11.10
C GLU A 29 -18.22 -7.74 -11.91
N ALA A 30 -17.45 -6.79 -11.38
CA ALA A 30 -17.02 -5.59 -12.12
C ALA A 30 -15.92 -5.86 -13.18
N GLY A 31 -15.45 -7.10 -13.32
CA GLY A 31 -14.47 -7.51 -14.33
C GLY A 31 -13.00 -7.35 -13.93
N MET A 32 -12.71 -6.94 -12.68
CA MET A 32 -11.34 -6.78 -12.19
C MET A 32 -10.58 -8.12 -12.18
N LYS A 33 -9.26 -8.08 -12.41
CA LYS A 33 -8.38 -9.28 -12.48
C LYS A 33 -7.43 -9.43 -11.28
N TYR A 34 -7.25 -8.35 -10.54
CA TYR A 34 -6.48 -8.29 -9.31
C TYR A 34 -7.09 -7.22 -8.40
N MET A 35 -6.70 -7.23 -7.13
CA MET A 35 -7.00 -6.18 -6.15
C MET A 35 -5.72 -5.89 -5.37
N ALA A 36 -5.56 -4.67 -4.84
CA ALA A 36 -4.48 -4.35 -3.89
C ALA A 36 -5.07 -3.84 -2.58
N LEU A 37 -4.79 -4.51 -1.46
CA LEU A 37 -5.29 -4.10 -0.14
C LEU A 37 -4.23 -3.32 0.64
N THR A 38 -4.62 -2.21 1.26
CA THR A 38 -3.80 -1.47 2.23
C THR A 38 -3.51 -2.32 3.46
N THR A 39 -2.31 -2.91 3.53
CA THR A 39 -1.89 -3.71 4.70
C THR A 39 -1.50 -2.82 5.87
N ARG A 40 -0.88 -1.68 5.56
CA ARG A 40 -0.50 -0.60 6.47
C ARG A 40 -0.42 0.70 5.67
N HIS A 41 -1.04 1.76 6.17
CA HIS A 41 -0.92 3.10 5.61
C HIS A 41 0.06 3.95 6.43
N HIS A 42 0.22 5.22 6.07
CA HIS A 42 1.12 6.17 6.72
C HIS A 42 0.93 6.33 8.23
N ASP A 43 -0.27 6.07 8.74
CA ASP A 43 -0.58 6.11 10.18
C ASP A 43 0.07 4.97 10.99
N GLY A 44 0.61 3.97 10.30
CA GLY A 44 1.29 2.81 10.89
C GLY A 44 0.36 1.71 11.41
N PHE A 45 -0.96 1.82 11.26
CA PHE A 45 -1.91 0.78 11.69
C PHE A 45 -1.86 -0.41 10.74
N CYS A 46 -1.49 -1.58 11.26
CA CYS A 46 -1.38 -2.79 10.45
C CYS A 46 -2.72 -3.55 10.46
N LEU A 47 -3.25 -3.90 9.29
CA LEU A 47 -4.45 -4.74 9.13
C LEU A 47 -4.16 -6.25 9.27
N PHE A 48 -2.97 -6.60 9.74
CA PHE A 48 -2.43 -7.95 9.82
C PHE A 48 -1.65 -8.16 11.14
N ASP A 49 -1.41 -9.42 11.56
CA ASP A 49 -0.73 -9.72 12.82
C ASP A 49 0.81 -9.55 12.77
N SER A 50 1.28 -8.32 12.60
CA SER A 50 2.72 -8.04 12.66
C SER A 50 3.30 -8.35 14.05
N LYS A 51 4.42 -9.07 14.14
CA LYS A 51 5.13 -9.37 15.39
C LYS A 51 5.97 -8.19 15.87
N VAL A 52 6.38 -7.30 14.97
CA VAL A 52 7.21 -6.13 15.28
C VAL A 52 6.42 -4.86 15.61
N SER A 53 5.09 -4.92 15.64
CA SER A 53 4.22 -3.79 16.03
C SER A 53 3.10 -4.24 16.98
N GLY A 54 2.80 -3.43 17.98
CA GLY A 54 1.60 -3.57 18.82
C GLY A 54 0.35 -2.90 18.23
N PHE A 55 0.52 -2.04 17.23
CA PHE A 55 -0.55 -1.23 16.64
C PHE A 55 -1.15 -1.93 15.42
N THR A 56 -1.88 -3.01 15.68
CA THR A 56 -2.45 -3.87 14.64
C THR A 56 -3.93 -4.14 14.89
N SER A 57 -4.68 -4.52 13.85
CA SER A 57 -6.08 -4.94 13.96
C SER A 57 -6.26 -6.19 14.82
N VAL A 58 -5.27 -7.07 14.85
CA VAL A 58 -5.30 -8.32 15.63
C VAL A 58 -5.09 -8.05 17.11
N LYS A 59 -4.25 -7.09 17.47
CA LYS A 59 -3.91 -6.77 18.87
C LYS A 59 -4.85 -5.73 19.48
N THR A 60 -5.59 -4.99 18.68
CA THR A 60 -6.55 -3.95 19.13
C THR A 60 -8.00 -4.44 19.13
N ALA A 61 -9.00 -3.57 18.96
CA ALA A 61 -10.41 -3.93 19.19
C ALA A 61 -11.01 -4.86 18.14
N ALA A 62 -10.48 -4.89 16.93
CA ALA A 62 -11.01 -5.73 15.85
C ALA A 62 -10.73 -7.22 16.06
N LYS A 63 -9.60 -7.57 16.72
CA LYS A 63 -9.16 -8.96 16.98
C LYS A 63 -9.18 -9.85 15.74
N LYS A 64 -8.83 -9.28 14.58
CA LYS A 64 -8.99 -9.91 13.27
C LYS A 64 -7.83 -9.58 12.35
N ASP A 65 -7.33 -10.59 11.64
CA ASP A 65 -6.35 -10.42 10.56
C ASP A 65 -7.11 -10.25 9.23
N PHE A 66 -7.25 -8.99 8.82
CA PHE A 66 -8.01 -8.65 7.62
C PHE A 66 -7.25 -9.01 6.34
N VAL A 67 -5.92 -8.95 6.37
CA VAL A 67 -5.08 -9.36 5.23
C VAL A 67 -5.23 -10.85 4.98
N ALA A 68 -5.24 -11.70 6.02
CA ALA A 68 -5.46 -13.13 5.88
C ALA A 68 -6.84 -13.45 5.25
N GLU A 69 -7.91 -12.81 5.73
CA GLU A 69 -9.27 -13.00 5.18
C GLU A 69 -9.38 -12.53 3.72
N TYR A 70 -8.76 -11.38 3.40
CA TYR A 70 -8.70 -10.84 2.05
C TYR A 70 -7.95 -11.78 1.08
N VAL A 71 -6.74 -12.20 1.45
CA VAL A 71 -5.90 -13.08 0.62
C VAL A 71 -6.62 -14.41 0.36
N LYS A 72 -7.26 -14.97 1.40
CA LYS A 72 -8.05 -16.21 1.28
C LYS A 72 -9.22 -16.03 0.30
N ALA A 73 -9.97 -14.93 0.40
CA ALA A 73 -11.09 -14.63 -0.47
C ALA A 73 -10.65 -14.45 -1.93
N CYS A 74 -9.57 -13.70 -2.18
CA CYS A 74 -9.01 -13.53 -3.51
C CYS A 74 -8.64 -14.87 -4.16
N ARG A 75 -7.90 -15.73 -3.43
CA ARG A 75 -7.52 -17.05 -3.93
C ARG A 75 -8.70 -17.95 -4.23
N LYS A 76 -9.68 -18.00 -3.32
CA LYS A 76 -10.93 -18.75 -3.51
C LYS A 76 -11.65 -18.32 -4.80
N ALA A 77 -11.60 -17.03 -5.15
CA ALA A 77 -12.24 -16.49 -6.33
C ALA A 77 -11.37 -16.55 -7.61
N GLY A 78 -10.10 -16.98 -7.52
CA GLY A 78 -9.14 -16.92 -8.63
C GLY A 78 -8.66 -15.50 -8.97
N MET A 79 -8.78 -14.56 -8.03
CA MET A 79 -8.33 -13.18 -8.14
C MET A 79 -6.85 -13.08 -7.76
N ARG A 80 -6.05 -12.34 -8.53
CA ARG A 80 -4.64 -12.05 -8.18
C ARG A 80 -4.57 -11.16 -6.93
N VAL A 81 -3.58 -11.41 -6.09
CA VAL A 81 -3.43 -10.82 -4.76
C VAL A 81 -2.38 -9.72 -4.77
N GLY A 82 -2.80 -8.48 -4.60
CA GLY A 82 -1.93 -7.32 -4.39
C GLY A 82 -1.97 -6.83 -2.95
N LEU A 83 -0.83 -6.35 -2.47
CA LEU A 83 -0.70 -5.73 -1.16
C LEU A 83 -0.09 -4.35 -1.31
N TYR A 84 -0.75 -3.33 -0.77
CA TYR A 84 -0.18 -2.02 -0.57
C TYR A 84 0.54 -1.97 0.77
N TYR A 85 1.73 -1.36 0.80
CA TYR A 85 2.49 -1.12 2.01
C TYR A 85 3.15 0.25 1.97
N SER A 86 2.77 1.12 2.90
CA SER A 86 3.50 2.38 3.09
C SER A 86 4.84 2.12 3.77
N LEU A 87 5.95 2.67 3.27
CA LEU A 87 7.29 2.62 3.89
C LEU A 87 7.37 3.50 5.14
N LEU A 88 6.92 4.75 5.02
CA LEU A 88 6.85 5.68 6.15
C LEU A 88 5.83 5.28 7.21
N ASP A 89 6.08 5.75 8.42
CA ASP A 89 5.19 5.60 9.57
C ASP A 89 5.26 6.88 10.39
N TRP A 90 4.19 7.67 10.37
CA TRP A 90 4.14 8.97 11.03
C TRP A 90 4.40 8.92 12.54
N ARG A 91 4.32 7.74 13.16
CA ARG A 91 4.53 7.57 14.61
C ARG A 91 6.00 7.66 15.01
N PHE A 92 6.93 7.50 14.06
CA PHE A 92 8.38 7.56 14.28
C PHE A 92 8.89 9.01 14.15
N PRO A 93 9.43 9.62 15.23
CA PRO A 93 9.98 10.97 15.18
C PRO A 93 11.06 11.16 14.11
N GLY A 94 11.86 10.12 13.84
CA GLY A 94 12.93 10.14 12.84
C GLY A 94 12.45 10.33 11.40
N TYR A 95 11.17 10.01 11.09
CA TYR A 95 10.59 10.36 9.79
C TYR A 95 10.52 11.88 9.62
N HIS A 96 10.04 12.61 10.64
CA HIS A 96 9.85 14.06 10.59
C HIS A 96 11.16 14.84 10.74
N ASN A 97 12.12 14.31 11.50
CA ASN A 97 13.43 14.91 11.67
C ASN A 97 14.50 13.81 11.88
N ARG A 98 15.09 13.38 10.77
CA ARG A 98 16.12 12.33 10.74
C ARG A 98 17.41 12.74 11.44
N GLU A 99 17.82 14.00 11.30
CA GLU A 99 19.07 14.50 11.90
C GLU A 99 18.99 14.51 13.43
N LYS A 100 17.84 14.90 13.97
CA LYS A 100 17.60 14.92 15.42
C LYS A 100 17.34 13.52 15.99
N TYR A 101 16.69 12.64 15.23
CA TYR A 101 16.30 11.31 15.69
C TYR A 101 16.74 10.18 14.74
N PRO A 102 18.04 10.01 14.48
CA PRO A 102 18.55 9.05 13.51
C PRO A 102 18.19 7.59 13.89
N GLU A 103 18.29 7.24 15.18
CA GLU A 103 17.92 5.91 15.67
C GLU A 103 16.42 5.60 15.47
N SER A 104 15.57 6.62 15.58
CA SER A 104 14.14 6.45 15.29
C SER A 104 13.89 6.24 13.80
N PHE A 105 14.67 6.88 12.93
CA PHE A 105 14.57 6.67 11.49
C PHE A 105 15.00 5.24 11.13
N GLU A 106 16.14 4.80 11.66
CA GLU A 106 16.63 3.44 11.47
C GLU A 106 15.66 2.37 12.01
N ALA A 107 15.04 2.62 13.16
CA ALA A 107 14.01 1.74 13.69
C ALA A 107 12.78 1.64 12.78
N MET A 108 12.38 2.74 12.13
CA MET A 108 11.29 2.74 11.15
C MET A 108 11.65 1.91 9.92
N VAL A 109 12.85 2.08 9.37
CA VAL A 109 13.33 1.30 8.22
C VAL A 109 13.40 -0.19 8.56
N ARG A 110 13.92 -0.55 9.75
CA ARG A 110 13.91 -1.94 10.23
C ARG A 110 12.49 -2.51 10.40
N GLN A 111 11.56 -1.71 10.93
CA GLN A 111 10.15 -2.12 11.04
C GLN A 111 9.57 -2.38 9.64
N ALA A 112 9.83 -1.50 8.66
CA ALA A 112 9.36 -1.67 7.29
C ALA A 112 9.84 -2.98 6.66
N HIS A 113 11.15 -3.24 6.74
CA HIS A 113 11.75 -4.49 6.22
C HIS A 113 11.17 -5.73 6.90
N SER A 114 11.04 -5.70 8.22
CA SER A 114 10.51 -6.83 8.99
C SER A 114 9.05 -7.11 8.63
N GLN A 115 8.23 -6.07 8.49
CA GLN A 115 6.81 -6.20 8.14
C GLN A 115 6.60 -6.67 6.70
N VAL A 116 7.38 -6.16 5.75
CA VAL A 116 7.34 -6.65 4.37
C VAL A 116 7.74 -8.12 4.33
N LYS A 117 8.76 -8.53 5.09
CA LYS A 117 9.13 -9.94 5.23
C LYS A 117 7.97 -10.80 5.75
N GLU A 118 7.26 -10.34 6.77
CA GLU A 118 6.08 -11.02 7.33
C GLU A 118 4.99 -11.19 6.25
N LEU A 119 4.69 -10.12 5.50
CA LEU A 119 3.69 -10.14 4.44
C LEU A 119 4.06 -11.13 3.31
N MET A 120 5.33 -11.14 2.90
CA MET A 120 5.83 -12.01 1.84
C MET A 120 6.01 -13.47 2.27
N SER A 121 6.05 -13.77 3.58
CA SER A 121 6.28 -15.13 4.08
C SER A 121 5.01 -15.80 4.59
N ASN A 122 4.14 -15.06 5.26
CA ASN A 122 3.05 -15.65 6.07
C ASN A 122 1.72 -15.77 5.33
N TYR A 123 1.57 -15.06 4.21
CA TYR A 123 0.30 -14.95 3.51
C TYR A 123 0.24 -15.79 2.24
N GLY A 124 1.27 -16.59 1.91
CA GLY A 124 1.35 -17.39 0.68
C GLY A 124 1.82 -16.57 -0.54
N GLN A 125 1.50 -17.02 -1.76
CA GLN A 125 1.87 -16.27 -2.98
C GLN A 125 1.20 -14.90 -3.05
N ILE A 126 2.00 -13.85 -3.23
CA ILE A 126 1.56 -12.48 -3.48
C ILE A 126 1.97 -12.10 -4.91
N ASP A 127 1.01 -11.60 -5.70
CA ASP A 127 1.23 -11.28 -7.11
C ASP A 127 1.73 -9.84 -7.30
N TYR A 128 1.36 -8.90 -6.42
CA TYR A 128 1.74 -7.49 -6.53
C TYR A 128 2.06 -6.85 -5.17
N LEU A 129 3.15 -6.10 -5.10
CA LEU A 129 3.52 -5.26 -3.96
C LEU A 129 3.58 -3.80 -4.39
N PHE A 130 2.60 -3.03 -3.94
CA PHE A 130 2.53 -1.58 -4.17
C PHE A 130 3.16 -0.88 -2.97
N TYR A 131 4.39 -0.40 -3.10
CA TYR A 131 4.98 0.49 -2.10
C TYR A 131 4.40 1.89 -2.23
N ASP A 132 4.42 2.62 -1.13
CA ASP A 132 4.10 4.04 -1.12
C ASP A 132 4.76 4.70 0.09
N GLY A 133 4.71 6.03 0.22
CA GLY A 133 5.34 6.67 1.37
C GLY A 133 6.87 6.62 1.33
N GLY A 134 7.46 6.56 0.14
CA GLY A 134 8.91 6.58 -0.04
C GLY A 134 9.55 7.95 0.17
N TRP A 135 8.76 9.02 0.31
CA TRP A 135 9.28 10.37 0.50
C TRP A 135 10.07 10.51 1.79
N ILE A 136 11.16 11.28 1.74
CA ILE A 136 12.00 11.58 2.91
C ILE A 136 11.99 13.10 3.10
N PRO A 137 11.48 13.63 4.24
CA PRO A 137 11.51 15.06 4.50
C PRO A 137 12.92 15.65 4.36
N GLY A 138 13.03 16.76 3.63
CA GLY A 138 14.29 17.42 3.32
C GLY A 138 15.06 16.86 2.12
N ILE A 139 14.55 15.82 1.46
CA ILE A 139 15.09 15.31 0.19
C ILE A 139 14.06 15.49 -0.91
N ASP A 140 14.42 16.21 -1.98
CA ASP A 140 13.55 16.34 -3.16
C ASP A 140 13.43 14.99 -3.87
N TYR A 141 12.19 14.51 -4.01
CA TYR A 141 11.89 13.18 -4.54
C TYR A 141 12.26 13.03 -6.03
N ALA A 142 11.99 14.06 -6.83
CA ALA A 142 12.24 14.01 -8.26
C ALA A 142 13.73 14.12 -8.57
N LEU A 143 14.47 14.90 -7.78
CA LEU A 143 15.88 15.18 -8.02
C LEU A 143 16.82 14.14 -7.38
N ASN A 144 16.42 13.48 -6.29
CA ASN A 144 17.33 12.67 -5.47
C ASN A 144 16.78 11.26 -5.16
N ILE A 145 16.11 10.65 -6.14
CA ILE A 145 15.49 9.33 -5.99
C ILE A 145 16.47 8.23 -5.52
N LYS A 146 17.73 8.31 -5.94
CA LYS A 146 18.79 7.38 -5.50
C LYS A 146 19.11 7.51 -4.02
N ASP A 147 19.07 8.71 -3.46
CA ASP A 147 19.34 8.90 -2.04
C ASP A 147 18.15 8.49 -1.17
N ILE A 148 16.93 8.61 -1.70
CA ILE A 148 15.73 8.01 -1.10
C ILE A 148 15.85 6.49 -1.05
N ALA A 149 16.23 5.84 -2.15
CA ALA A 149 16.41 4.39 -2.19
C ALA A 149 17.45 3.91 -1.17
N LYS A 150 18.55 4.66 -1.00
CA LYS A 150 19.56 4.38 0.04
C LYS A 150 18.98 4.53 1.45
N CYS A 151 18.23 5.60 1.72
CA CYS A 151 17.62 5.82 3.04
C CYS A 151 16.70 4.66 3.44
N TRP A 152 15.95 4.10 2.49
CA TRP A 152 15.07 2.96 2.73
C TRP A 152 15.77 1.60 2.67
N ARG A 153 17.06 1.56 2.28
CA ARG A 153 17.77 0.32 1.93
C ARG A 153 16.96 -0.52 0.93
N SER A 154 16.43 0.13 -0.09
CA SER A 154 15.47 -0.47 -1.03
C SER A 154 16.03 -1.65 -1.80
N GLU A 155 17.34 -1.65 -2.10
CA GLU A 155 17.99 -2.80 -2.76
C GLU A 155 17.91 -4.07 -1.91
N ASP A 156 18.21 -3.97 -0.61
CA ASP A 156 18.12 -5.12 0.31
C ASP A 156 16.66 -5.54 0.52
N LEU A 157 15.76 -4.56 0.62
CA LEU A 157 14.33 -4.80 0.75
C LEU A 157 13.78 -5.58 -0.43
N ASN A 158 14.02 -5.10 -1.65
CA ASN A 158 13.47 -5.70 -2.86
C ASN A 158 14.17 -7.02 -3.19
N ARG A 159 15.47 -7.16 -2.90
CA ARG A 159 16.17 -8.45 -2.97
C ARG A 159 15.49 -9.50 -2.07
N MET A 160 15.19 -9.14 -0.82
CA MET A 160 14.47 -10.03 0.10
C MET A 160 13.08 -10.37 -0.44
N VAL A 161 12.34 -9.39 -0.95
CA VAL A 161 11.01 -9.63 -1.55
C VAL A 161 11.08 -10.62 -2.71
N ARG A 162 12.02 -10.45 -3.65
CA ARG A 162 12.19 -11.35 -4.81
C ARG A 162 12.65 -12.75 -4.40
N GLN A 163 13.45 -12.87 -3.35
CA GLN A 163 13.82 -14.19 -2.80
C GLN A 163 12.62 -14.96 -2.26
N LEU A 164 11.71 -14.26 -1.57
CA LEU A 164 10.50 -14.87 -0.98
C LEU A 164 9.39 -15.08 -2.02
N GLN A 165 9.29 -14.17 -2.99
CA GLN A 165 8.23 -14.14 -4.00
C GLN A 165 8.84 -13.88 -5.40
N PRO A 166 9.43 -14.90 -6.07
CA PRO A 166 10.19 -14.69 -7.32
C PRO A 166 9.38 -14.18 -8.51
N LYS A 167 8.04 -14.24 -8.46
CA LYS A 167 7.13 -13.84 -9.54
C LYS A 167 6.34 -12.56 -9.24
N ILE A 168 6.61 -11.92 -8.10
CA ILE A 168 5.88 -10.72 -7.67
C ILE A 168 6.17 -9.55 -8.60
N ILE A 169 5.19 -8.67 -8.77
CA ILE A 169 5.38 -7.35 -9.40
C ILE A 169 5.63 -6.31 -8.29
N ILE A 170 6.60 -5.41 -8.46
CA ILE A 170 6.94 -4.33 -7.53
C ILE A 170 6.90 -2.99 -8.27
N ASN A 171 6.24 -1.99 -7.69
CA ASN A 171 6.20 -0.64 -8.26
C ASN A 171 7.46 0.20 -7.96
N ASN A 172 7.60 1.32 -8.66
CA ASN A 172 8.77 2.20 -8.58
C ASN A 172 8.85 3.10 -7.32
N ARG A 173 7.92 2.96 -6.36
CA ARG A 173 7.78 3.89 -5.21
C ARG A 173 8.73 3.62 -4.03
N SER A 174 9.59 2.61 -4.15
CA SER A 174 10.71 2.39 -3.22
C SER A 174 11.95 3.21 -3.57
N GLY A 175 11.91 3.99 -4.66
CA GLY A 175 13.05 4.74 -5.20
C GLY A 175 13.94 3.93 -6.15
N LEU A 176 13.55 2.69 -6.45
CA LEU A 176 14.14 1.85 -7.50
C LEU A 176 13.14 1.72 -8.65
N ASP A 177 13.64 1.50 -9.88
CA ASP A 177 12.80 1.44 -11.08
C ASP A 177 11.78 0.29 -11.02
N GLU A 178 12.22 -0.91 -10.64
CA GLU A 178 11.39 -2.14 -10.52
C GLU A 178 10.47 -2.40 -11.74
N ASP A 179 9.29 -3.02 -11.54
CA ASP A 179 8.52 -3.62 -12.63
C ASP A 179 7.54 -2.65 -13.30
N ASN A 180 6.97 -1.69 -12.58
CA ASN A 180 6.04 -0.72 -13.16
C ASN A 180 6.08 0.67 -12.52
N ASP A 181 5.69 1.67 -13.32
CA ASP A 181 5.49 3.04 -12.85
C ASP A 181 4.03 3.27 -12.42
N THR A 182 3.81 4.30 -11.60
CA THR A 182 2.50 4.53 -10.96
C THR A 182 2.03 5.99 -11.08
N PRO A 183 1.65 6.47 -12.28
CA PRO A 183 0.98 7.76 -12.44
C PRO A 183 -0.27 7.82 -11.54
N GLU A 184 -0.39 8.87 -10.74
CA GLU A 184 -1.43 8.98 -9.72
C GLU A 184 -2.43 10.06 -10.10
N GLN A 185 -3.72 9.71 -10.12
CA GLN A 185 -4.82 10.62 -10.43
C GLN A 185 -4.82 11.23 -11.85
N HIS A 186 -3.95 10.73 -12.74
CA HIS A 186 -4.00 10.98 -14.18
C HIS A 186 -3.71 9.67 -14.94
N VAL A 187 -4.11 9.63 -16.21
CA VAL A 187 -3.92 8.46 -17.10
C VAL A 187 -2.95 8.88 -18.19
N THR A 188 -1.67 8.63 -17.95
CA THR A 188 -0.59 8.99 -18.88
C THR A 188 0.57 8.04 -18.65
N ALA A 189 1.04 7.38 -19.71
CA ALA A 189 2.23 6.57 -19.69
C ALA A 189 3.45 7.39 -19.26
N SER A 190 4.32 6.78 -18.45
CA SER A 190 5.54 7.44 -17.98
C SER A 190 6.63 7.50 -19.04
N ALA A 191 6.77 6.41 -19.81
CA ALA A 191 7.73 6.29 -20.91
C ALA A 191 7.27 5.19 -21.89
N GLU A 192 7.71 5.29 -23.15
CA GLU A 192 7.44 4.28 -24.16
C GLU A 192 8.04 2.92 -23.76
N GLY A 193 7.24 1.85 -23.87
CA GLY A 193 7.66 0.47 -23.55
C GLY A 193 7.77 0.17 -22.04
N ARG A 194 7.58 1.15 -21.17
CA ARG A 194 7.57 0.96 -19.71
C ARG A 194 6.19 0.50 -19.25
N LEU A 195 6.13 -0.56 -18.45
CA LEU A 195 4.87 -0.96 -17.79
C LEU A 195 4.45 0.11 -16.78
N TRP A 196 3.17 0.43 -16.73
CA TRP A 196 2.62 1.40 -15.79
C TRP A 196 1.22 1.02 -15.33
N GLU A 197 0.82 1.55 -14.19
CA GLU A 197 -0.50 1.39 -13.58
C GLU A 197 -0.98 2.75 -13.04
N SER A 198 -2.04 3.31 -13.62
CA SER A 198 -2.69 4.48 -13.03
C SER A 198 -3.58 4.09 -11.85
N CYS A 199 -3.29 4.65 -10.68
CA CYS A 199 -4.22 4.60 -9.56
C CYS A 199 -5.14 5.83 -9.60
N MET A 200 -6.46 5.59 -9.56
CA MET A 200 -7.49 6.63 -9.61
C MET A 200 -8.52 6.42 -8.49
N THR A 201 -8.86 7.48 -7.76
CA THR A 201 -9.98 7.49 -6.82
C THR A 201 -11.32 7.41 -7.55
N MET A 202 -12.33 6.82 -6.94
CA MET A 202 -13.71 6.94 -7.43
C MET A 202 -14.33 8.31 -7.12
N GLY A 203 -13.95 8.92 -5.99
CA GLY A 203 -14.43 10.23 -5.55
C GLY A 203 -13.49 11.38 -5.94
N ASP A 204 -13.34 12.34 -5.02
CA ASP A 204 -12.41 13.47 -5.11
C ASP A 204 -10.94 13.04 -5.24
N PHE A 205 -10.10 13.99 -5.64
CA PHE A 205 -8.67 13.78 -5.88
C PHE A 205 -7.93 13.15 -4.69
N CYS A 206 -8.24 13.55 -3.46
CA CYS A 206 -7.63 13.01 -2.23
C CYS A 206 -8.51 11.95 -1.52
N GLY A 207 -9.57 11.47 -2.17
CA GLY A 207 -10.60 10.62 -1.57
C GLY A 207 -10.28 9.12 -1.53
N TRP A 208 -9.05 8.73 -1.19
CA TRP A 208 -8.63 7.32 -1.12
C TRP A 208 -9.30 6.55 0.03
N GLY A 209 -9.30 7.15 1.22
CA GLY A 209 -10.01 6.63 2.39
C GLY A 209 -11.50 6.97 2.35
N TYR A 210 -12.30 6.31 3.20
CA TYR A 210 -13.72 6.63 3.32
C TYR A 210 -13.92 8.09 3.79
N ILE A 211 -14.61 8.89 2.98
CA ILE A 211 -15.08 10.23 3.32
C ILE A 211 -16.60 10.17 3.47
N LYS A 212 -17.09 10.50 4.66
CA LYS A 212 -18.53 10.53 4.94
C LYS A 212 -19.21 11.57 4.05
N ASN A 213 -20.29 11.15 3.37
CA ASN A 213 -21.10 12.01 2.49
C ASN A 213 -20.31 12.66 1.35
N ASN A 214 -19.34 11.97 0.75
CA ASN A 214 -18.66 12.50 -0.44
C ASN A 214 -19.66 12.62 -1.61
N PRO A 215 -19.96 13.85 -2.11
CA PRO A 215 -20.92 14.03 -3.20
C PRO A 215 -20.30 13.84 -4.60
N ASN A 216 -18.97 13.77 -4.70
CA ASN A 216 -18.22 13.93 -5.95
C ASN A 216 -17.72 12.60 -6.49
N PHE A 217 -18.63 11.64 -6.71
CA PHE A 217 -18.28 10.40 -7.38
C PHE A 217 -18.18 10.59 -8.89
N LYS A 218 -17.10 10.06 -9.48
CA LYS A 218 -16.98 9.89 -10.92
C LYS A 218 -18.14 9.04 -11.43
N THR A 219 -18.72 9.45 -12.54
CA THR A 219 -19.73 8.67 -13.24
C THR A 219 -19.14 7.36 -13.75
N THR A 220 -19.99 6.35 -13.94
CA THR A 220 -19.57 5.08 -14.57
C THR A 220 -18.88 5.32 -15.91
N THR A 221 -19.36 6.27 -16.71
CA THR A 221 -18.75 6.66 -17.98
C THR A 221 -17.32 7.14 -17.81
N GLN A 222 -17.05 8.02 -16.85
CA GLN A 222 -15.68 8.50 -16.57
C GLN A 222 -14.77 7.37 -16.11
N LEU A 223 -15.27 6.43 -15.29
CA LEU A 223 -14.49 5.28 -14.83
C LEU A 223 -14.13 4.35 -16.00
N ILE A 224 -15.08 4.08 -16.91
CA ILE A 224 -14.84 3.27 -18.11
C ILE A 224 -13.88 3.98 -19.06
N GLN A 225 -14.03 5.30 -19.26
CA GLN A 225 -13.12 6.09 -20.08
C GLN A 225 -11.68 6.03 -19.57
N ASN A 226 -11.47 6.20 -18.25
CA ASN A 226 -10.14 6.06 -17.67
C ASN A 226 -9.53 4.68 -17.96
N LEU A 227 -10.32 3.60 -17.83
CA LEU A 227 -9.87 2.24 -18.12
C LEU A 227 -9.50 2.06 -19.60
N VAL A 228 -10.33 2.54 -20.51
CA VAL A 228 -10.08 2.45 -21.97
C VAL A 228 -8.84 3.26 -22.36
N THR A 229 -8.71 4.47 -21.84
CA THR A 229 -7.53 5.33 -22.08
C THR A 229 -6.25 4.67 -21.60
N ALA A 230 -6.25 4.06 -20.40
CA ALA A 230 -5.09 3.34 -19.89
C ALA A 230 -4.75 2.12 -20.76
N ALA A 231 -5.76 1.33 -21.15
CA ALA A 231 -5.57 0.15 -21.98
C ALA A 231 -5.07 0.49 -23.39
N ALA A 232 -5.36 1.70 -23.90
CA ALA A 232 -4.88 2.19 -25.18
C ALA A 232 -3.41 2.66 -25.16
N GLY A 233 -2.77 2.72 -23.98
CA GLY A 233 -1.36 3.12 -23.84
C GLY A 233 -1.11 4.63 -23.92
N ALA A 234 -2.13 5.45 -23.62
CA ALA A 234 -2.05 6.92 -23.64
C ALA A 234 -1.10 7.51 -22.61
#